data_AF-A0A6B1HGL1-F1
#
_entry.id   AF-A0A6B1HGL1-F1
#
_cell.length_a   1.000
_cell.length_b   1.000
_cell.length_c   1.000
_cell.angle_alpha   90.00
_cell.angle_beta   90.00
_cell.angle_gamma   90.00
#
_symmetry.space_group_name_H-M   'P 1'
#
loop_
_entity.id
_entity.type
_entity.pdbx_description
1 polymer ?
#
loop_
_entity_poly.entity_id
_entity_poly.type
_entity_poly.pdbx_seq_one_letter_code
_entity_poly.pdbx_strand_id
1 'polypeptide(L)'
;MVASMTAFGRAQGDSLDWEIRSVNHRYLEIAFRLPEPFRDLEPELRELAASRIQRGKIDATLRFSAGHAGVAPRLNERALDGLLAAVEDIRRRVPSAGALDPMEILRFPGVVQDDAENLARFKAAAQTSFGVAVDDLVDHRHSEGAKLDRLLRERLAVLDETAAAIRDLIARQGDTLRERLQGRVHELAKQVDRERLEQEIALLAQKADVAEELDRLDIHVAETRRSLDSNAPCGRRLDFLMQELNREANTLAAKSLLPQAAHLAVDLKVVIEQMREQAQNVE
;
A
#
# COMPACT_ATOMS: atom_id res chain seq x y z
N MET A 1 -0.55 8.91 -13.04
CA MET A 1 0.59 9.06 -12.10
C MET A 1 0.50 7.97 -11.05
N VAL A 2 1.60 7.25 -10.82
CA VAL A 2 1.70 6.19 -9.80
C VAL A 2 1.58 6.80 -8.40
N ALA A 3 0.78 6.18 -7.54
CA ALA A 3 0.68 6.51 -6.13
C ALA A 3 1.04 5.28 -5.28
N SER A 4 1.71 5.49 -4.15
CA SER A 4 2.00 4.44 -3.18
C SER A 4 0.80 4.25 -2.24
N MET A 5 0.52 3.01 -1.86
CA MET A 5 -0.49 2.70 -0.86
C MET A 5 -0.01 2.85 0.59
N THR A 6 1.28 3.11 0.82
CA THR A 6 1.86 3.33 2.14
C THR A 6 2.32 4.77 2.29
N ALA A 7 1.68 5.52 3.19
CA ALA A 7 2.01 6.92 3.43
C ALA A 7 1.53 7.37 4.81
N PHE A 8 1.97 8.55 5.21
CA PHE A 8 1.59 9.23 6.43
C PHE A 8 1.07 10.62 6.10
N GLY A 9 0.09 11.11 6.86
CA GLY A 9 -0.40 12.47 6.77
C GLY A 9 -0.59 13.06 8.16
N ARG A 10 -0.27 14.34 8.35
CA ARG A 10 -0.44 15.03 9.62
C ARG A 10 -0.95 16.45 9.44
N ALA A 11 -1.87 16.84 10.31
CA ALA A 11 -2.18 18.25 10.52
C ALA A 11 -2.03 18.54 12.02
N GLN A 12 -1.11 19.43 12.37
CA GLN A 12 -0.88 19.85 13.74
C GLN A 12 -1.49 21.23 13.96
N GLY A 13 -2.24 21.38 15.04
CA GLY A 13 -2.85 22.63 15.47
C GLY A 13 -2.70 22.83 16.97
N ASP A 14 -3.19 23.97 17.47
CA ASP A 14 -3.00 24.34 18.88
C ASP A 14 -3.72 23.41 19.86
N SER A 15 -4.83 22.78 19.44
CA SER A 15 -5.63 21.90 20.30
C SER A 15 -6.09 20.62 19.60
N LEU A 16 -5.85 20.50 18.29
CA LEU A 16 -6.31 19.40 17.44
C LEU A 16 -5.12 18.91 16.62
N ASP A 17 -4.78 17.64 16.79
CA ASP A 17 -3.74 16.97 16.01
C ASP A 17 -4.34 15.77 15.28
N TRP A 18 -4.24 15.79 13.95
CA TRP A 18 -4.55 14.64 13.11
C TRP A 18 -3.31 13.85 12.80
N GLU A 19 -3.44 12.54 12.90
CA GLU A 19 -2.45 11.57 12.46
C GLU A 19 -3.14 10.53 11.58
N ILE A 20 -2.74 10.46 10.31
CA ILE A 20 -3.31 9.54 9.33
C ILE A 20 -2.21 8.62 8.83
N ARG A 21 -2.46 7.32 8.87
CA ARG A 21 -1.57 6.29 8.31
C ARG A 21 -2.32 5.53 7.25
N SER A 22 -1.67 5.29 6.12
CA SER A 22 -2.20 4.44 5.06
C SER A 22 -1.31 3.22 4.86
N VAL A 23 -1.94 2.06 4.68
CA VAL A 23 -1.27 0.80 4.34
C VAL A 23 -1.97 0.10 3.18
N ASN A 24 -1.23 -0.79 2.52
CA ASN A 24 -1.76 -1.62 1.44
C ASN A 24 -2.94 -2.48 1.92
N HIS A 25 -4.08 -2.33 1.26
CA HIS A 25 -5.26 -3.15 1.46
C HIS A 25 -6.06 -3.27 0.16
N ARG A 26 -6.81 -4.36 0.00
CA ARG A 26 -7.56 -4.63 -1.24
C ARG A 26 -8.68 -3.63 -1.50
N TYR A 27 -9.34 -3.18 -0.45
CA TYR A 27 -10.45 -2.23 -0.49
C TYR A 27 -10.12 -1.01 0.36
N LEU A 28 -10.82 0.10 0.12
CA LEU A 28 -10.80 1.25 1.01
C LEU A 28 -11.46 0.85 2.34
N GLU A 29 -10.66 0.83 3.41
CA GLU A 29 -11.13 0.64 4.79
C GLU A 29 -10.66 1.83 5.61
N ILE A 30 -11.58 2.53 6.26
CA ILE A 30 -11.23 3.73 7.05
C ILE A 30 -11.64 3.50 8.50
N ALA A 31 -10.64 3.43 9.37
CA ALA A 31 -10.77 3.31 10.80
C ALA A 31 -10.45 4.65 11.46
N PHE A 32 -11.40 5.14 12.27
CA PHE A 32 -11.25 6.39 13.01
C PHE A 32 -11.03 6.12 14.50
N ARG A 33 -10.12 6.87 15.11
CA ARG A 33 -9.95 6.99 16.56
C ARG A 33 -10.24 8.43 16.95
N LEU A 34 -11.50 8.69 17.32
CA LEU A 34 -11.99 10.02 17.67
C LEU A 34 -12.28 10.10 19.18
N PRO A 35 -11.96 11.24 19.82
CA PRO A 35 -12.46 11.54 21.17
C PRO A 35 -13.99 11.62 21.19
N GLU A 36 -14.62 11.32 22.33
CA GLU A 36 -16.08 11.27 22.50
C GLU A 36 -16.82 12.47 21.86
N PRO A 37 -16.37 13.73 22.05
CA PRO A 37 -17.08 14.89 21.53
C PRO A 37 -17.10 15.01 20.00
N PHE A 38 -16.28 14.24 19.27
CA PHE A 38 -16.11 14.33 17.82
C PHE A 38 -16.61 13.10 17.06
N ARG A 39 -17.16 12.09 17.75
CA ARG A 39 -17.59 10.83 17.11
C ARG A 39 -18.69 11.02 16.07
N ASP A 40 -19.51 12.03 16.22
CA ASP A 40 -20.57 12.38 15.28
C ASP A 40 -20.03 12.90 13.93
N LEU A 41 -18.76 13.32 13.86
CA LEU A 41 -18.12 13.74 12.61
C LEU A 41 -17.71 12.58 11.72
N GLU A 42 -17.69 11.34 12.24
CA GLU A 42 -17.17 10.18 11.52
C GLU A 42 -17.77 9.98 10.12
N PRO A 43 -19.10 10.11 9.89
CA PRO A 43 -19.68 9.96 8.55
C PRO A 43 -19.11 10.97 7.55
N GLU A 44 -19.03 12.25 7.92
CA GLU A 44 -18.55 13.33 7.07
C GLU A 44 -17.05 13.20 6.77
N LEU A 45 -16.25 12.83 7.78
CA LEU A 45 -14.82 12.57 7.61
C LEU A 45 -14.59 11.36 6.69
N ARG A 46 -15.41 10.32 6.80
CA ARG A 46 -15.33 9.14 5.93
C ARG A 46 -15.63 9.50 4.48
N GLU A 47 -16.66 10.29 4.22
CA GLU A 47 -16.99 10.77 2.87
C GLU A 47 -15.87 11.62 2.29
N LEU A 48 -15.29 12.52 3.08
CA LEU A 48 -14.17 13.36 2.65
C LEU A 48 -12.96 12.50 2.24
N ALA A 49 -12.55 11.54 3.06
CA ALA A 49 -11.44 10.65 2.74
C ALA A 49 -11.73 9.76 1.51
N ALA A 50 -12.95 9.22 1.39
CA ALA A 50 -13.36 8.40 0.26
C ALA A 50 -13.43 9.17 -1.07
N SER A 51 -13.63 10.50 -1.02
CA SER A 51 -13.57 11.34 -2.22
C SER A 51 -12.17 11.52 -2.79
N ARG A 52 -11.12 11.33 -1.96
CA ARG A 52 -9.71 11.54 -2.34
C ARG A 52 -8.93 10.24 -2.51
N ILE A 53 -9.29 9.19 -1.79
CA ILE A 53 -8.53 7.93 -1.74
C ILE A 53 -9.45 6.77 -2.13
N GLN A 54 -9.05 5.99 -3.13
CA GLN A 54 -9.89 4.92 -3.66
C GLN A 54 -9.54 3.54 -3.08
N ARG A 55 -8.33 3.36 -2.56
CA ARG A 55 -7.85 2.06 -2.07
C ARG A 55 -6.83 2.18 -0.93
N GLY A 56 -6.87 1.19 -0.05
CA GLY A 56 -5.95 1.03 1.09
C GLY A 56 -6.69 1.06 2.41
N LYS A 57 -5.99 0.70 3.49
CA LYS A 57 -6.50 0.88 4.84
C LYS A 57 -5.97 2.19 5.39
N ILE A 58 -6.86 3.02 5.93
CA ILE A 58 -6.56 4.31 6.52
C ILE A 58 -6.89 4.25 8.00
N ASP A 59 -5.88 4.43 8.85
CA ASP A 59 -6.05 4.62 10.27
C ASP A 59 -5.89 6.11 10.58
N ALA A 60 -6.99 6.79 10.89
CA ALA A 60 -7.03 8.22 11.21
C ALA A 60 -7.28 8.42 12.70
N THR A 61 -6.38 9.12 13.38
CA THR A 61 -6.48 9.42 14.81
C THR A 61 -6.54 10.93 15.03
N LEU A 62 -7.54 11.37 15.79
CA LEU A 62 -7.63 12.74 16.29
C LEU A 62 -7.21 12.78 17.75
N ARG A 63 -6.22 13.61 18.08
CA ARG A 63 -5.90 14.00 19.46
C ARG A 63 -6.46 15.39 19.72
N PHE A 64 -7.21 15.51 20.81
CA PHE A 64 -7.78 16.78 21.27
C PHE A 64 -7.24 17.13 22.65
N SER A 65 -6.69 18.32 22.80
CA SER A 65 -6.17 18.83 24.07
C SER A 65 -6.81 20.19 24.38
N ALA A 66 -7.86 20.17 25.21
CA ALA A 66 -8.55 21.38 25.65
C ALA A 66 -7.65 22.31 26.49
N GLY A 67 -6.61 21.77 27.13
CA GLY A 67 -5.73 22.52 28.04
C GLY A 67 -4.87 23.59 27.37
N HIS A 68 -4.64 23.49 26.06
CA HIS A 68 -3.86 24.49 25.30
C HIS A 68 -4.74 25.61 24.73
N ALA A 69 -6.07 25.48 24.78
CA ALA A 69 -7.01 26.47 24.27
C ALA A 69 -7.28 27.64 25.25
N GLY A 70 -6.68 27.63 26.46
CA GLY A 70 -6.85 28.70 27.44
C GLY A 70 -8.28 28.86 28.00
N VAL A 71 -9.14 27.86 27.81
CA VAL A 71 -10.54 27.92 28.24
C VAL A 71 -10.65 27.43 29.69
N ALA A 72 -10.79 28.37 30.63
CA ALA A 72 -11.16 28.04 32.00
C ALA A 72 -12.55 27.38 32.03
N PRO A 73 -12.78 26.33 32.84
CA PRO A 73 -14.08 25.70 32.97
C PRO A 73 -15.11 26.74 33.42
N ARG A 74 -16.17 26.92 32.63
CA ARG A 74 -17.30 27.78 33.01
C ARG A 74 -18.19 27.02 33.99
N LEU A 75 -18.59 27.66 35.08
CA LEU A 75 -19.49 27.08 36.06
C LEU A 75 -20.92 27.47 35.72
N ASN A 76 -21.82 26.49 35.74
CA ASN A 76 -23.25 26.75 35.74
C ASN A 76 -23.64 27.17 37.16
N GLU A 77 -23.71 28.48 37.40
CA GLU A 77 -24.01 29.06 38.72
C GLU A 77 -25.29 28.47 39.33
N ARG A 78 -26.32 28.25 38.51
CA ARG A 78 -27.59 27.70 39.00
C ARG A 78 -27.48 26.25 39.49
N ALA A 79 -26.69 25.44 38.79
CA ALA A 79 -26.44 24.05 39.20
C ALA A 79 -25.49 23.99 40.41
N LEU A 80 -24.48 24.87 40.45
CA LEU A 80 -23.58 25.02 41.58
C LEU A 80 -24.34 25.43 42.85
N ASP A 81 -25.18 26.45 42.77
CA ASP A 81 -26.00 26.93 43.88
C ASP A 81 -26.96 25.85 44.39
N GLY A 82 -27.59 25.11 43.46
CA GLY A 82 -28.45 23.98 43.79
C GLY A 82 -27.71 22.85 44.52
N LEU A 83 -26.49 22.53 44.09
CA LEU A 83 -25.63 21.54 44.73
C LEU A 83 -25.21 22.00 46.13
N LEU A 84 -24.74 23.25 46.27
CA LEU A 84 -24.32 23.80 47.55
C LEU A 84 -25.47 23.83 48.56
N ALA A 85 -26.69 24.16 48.13
CA ALA A 85 -27.89 24.11 48.97
C ALA A 85 -28.20 22.68 49.46
N ALA A 86 -28.10 21.67 48.57
CA ALA A 86 -28.32 20.27 48.93
C ALA A 86 -27.28 19.74 49.92
N VAL A 87 -26.00 20.13 49.74
CA VAL A 87 -24.91 19.78 50.65
C VAL A 87 -25.14 20.37 52.04
N GLU A 88 -25.62 21.60 52.11
CA GLU A 88 -25.94 22.26 53.38
C GLU A 88 -27.13 21.60 54.09
N ASP A 89 -28.15 21.17 53.33
CA ASP A 89 -29.26 20.37 53.87
C ASP A 89 -28.79 19.05 54.48
N ILE A 90 -27.85 18.36 53.82
CA ILE A 90 -27.27 17.10 54.31
C ILE A 90 -26.51 17.35 55.61
N ARG A 91 -25.68 18.40 55.69
CA ARG A 91 -24.93 18.75 56.90
C ARG A 91 -25.83 19.03 58.09
N ARG A 92 -26.97 19.69 57.88
CA ARG A 92 -27.96 19.92 58.95
C ARG A 92 -28.54 18.61 59.51
N ARG A 93 -28.74 17.60 58.66
CA ARG A 93 -29.30 16.29 59.06
C ARG A 93 -28.24 15.33 59.60
N VAL A 94 -27.01 15.45 59.13
CA VAL A 94 -25.88 14.60 59.48
C VAL A 94 -24.67 15.49 59.79
N PRO A 95 -24.56 16.02 61.03
CA PRO A 95 -23.48 16.94 61.40
C PRO A 95 -22.07 16.33 61.33
N SER A 96 -21.96 15.00 61.26
CA SER A 96 -20.71 14.27 61.06
C SER A 96 -20.27 14.19 59.60
N ALA A 97 -21.05 14.72 58.64
CA ALA A 97 -20.67 14.78 57.24
C ALA A 97 -19.46 15.70 57.05
N GLY A 98 -18.45 15.22 56.31
CA GLY A 98 -17.20 15.92 56.06
C GLY A 98 -17.33 17.17 55.17
N ALA A 99 -16.19 17.85 54.95
CA ALA A 99 -16.12 18.91 53.95
C ALA A 99 -16.17 18.33 52.54
N LEU A 100 -16.94 18.96 51.64
CA LEU A 100 -16.97 18.58 50.23
C LEU A 100 -15.71 19.13 49.55
N ASP A 101 -15.00 18.28 48.81
CA ASP A 101 -13.82 18.69 48.06
C ASP A 101 -14.25 19.54 46.85
N PRO A 102 -13.66 20.73 46.60
CA PRO A 102 -13.88 21.49 45.37
C PRO A 102 -13.73 20.65 44.08
N MET A 103 -12.84 19.66 44.07
CA MET A 103 -12.70 18.75 42.93
C MET A 103 -13.87 17.75 42.78
N GLU A 104 -14.60 17.46 43.86
CA GLU A 104 -15.85 16.68 43.80
C GLU A 104 -17.01 17.54 43.29
N ILE A 105 -17.04 18.83 43.66
CA ILE A 105 -18.02 19.80 43.14
C ILE A 105 -17.90 19.95 41.63
N LEU A 106 -16.69 20.11 41.11
CA LEU A 106 -16.43 20.24 39.67
C LEU A 106 -16.77 18.96 38.89
N ARG A 107 -16.76 17.80 39.53
CA ARG A 107 -17.15 16.52 38.92
C ARG A 107 -18.65 16.26 38.96
N PHE A 108 -19.42 17.09 39.68
CA PHE A 108 -20.86 16.90 39.79
C PHE A 108 -21.56 17.25 38.46
N PRO A 109 -22.43 16.36 37.94
CA PRO A 109 -23.10 16.58 36.66
C PRO A 109 -23.81 17.92 36.58
N GLY A 110 -23.51 18.71 35.54
CA GLY A 110 -24.14 20.00 35.27
C GLY A 110 -23.52 21.20 35.99
N VAL A 111 -22.56 21.03 36.91
CA VAL A 111 -21.84 22.14 37.58
C VAL A 111 -20.81 22.79 36.66
N VAL A 112 -20.04 21.99 35.92
CA VAL A 112 -19.22 22.50 34.81
C VAL A 112 -20.10 22.56 33.57
N GLN A 113 -20.18 23.74 32.96
CA GLN A 113 -20.98 23.98 31.77
C GLN A 113 -20.21 23.50 30.54
N ASP A 114 -20.82 22.58 29.78
CA ASP A 114 -20.33 22.21 28.46
C ASP A 114 -20.49 23.42 27.52
N ASP A 115 -19.36 23.95 27.04
CA ASP A 115 -19.37 25.06 26.10
C ASP A 115 -19.66 24.53 24.68
N ALA A 116 -20.95 24.35 24.40
CA ALA A 116 -21.44 23.79 23.14
C ALA A 116 -21.02 24.65 21.92
N GLU A 117 -20.88 25.97 22.08
CA GLU A 117 -20.46 26.88 21.01
C GLU A 117 -18.96 26.70 20.71
N ASN A 118 -18.14 26.57 21.75
CA ASN A 118 -16.73 26.20 21.57
C ASN A 118 -16.57 24.80 20.96
N LEU A 119 -17.39 23.83 21.37
CA LEU A 119 -17.36 22.48 20.79
C LEU A 119 -17.70 22.50 19.30
N ALA A 120 -18.73 23.24 18.88
CA ALA A 120 -19.08 23.40 17.46
C ALA A 120 -17.92 24.02 16.65
N ARG A 121 -17.24 25.03 17.21
CA ARG A 121 -16.04 25.61 16.59
C ARG A 121 -14.91 24.61 16.46
N PHE A 122 -14.63 23.80 17.49
CA PHE A 122 -13.62 22.76 17.43
C PHE A 122 -13.96 21.66 16.43
N LYS A 123 -15.24 21.31 16.27
CA LYS A 123 -15.69 20.35 15.26
C LYS A 123 -15.42 20.83 13.83
N ALA A 124 -15.79 22.08 13.53
CA ALA A 124 -15.50 22.68 12.23
C ALA A 124 -13.98 22.77 11.95
N ALA A 125 -13.19 23.12 12.98
CA ALA A 125 -11.73 23.13 12.89
C ALA A 125 -11.16 21.73 12.66
N ALA A 126 -11.71 20.69 13.30
CA ALA A 126 -11.30 19.31 13.14
C ALA A 126 -11.57 18.78 11.73
N GLN A 127 -12.71 19.12 11.12
CA GLN A 127 -13.00 18.77 9.72
C GLN A 127 -12.04 19.44 8.75
N THR A 128 -11.79 20.74 8.96
CA THR A 128 -10.88 21.51 8.11
C THR A 128 -9.45 20.96 8.19
N SER A 129 -8.95 20.71 9.40
CA SER A 129 -7.60 20.15 9.59
C SER A 129 -7.50 18.69 9.14
N PHE A 130 -8.60 17.92 9.16
CA PHE A 130 -8.62 16.59 8.57
C PHE A 130 -8.43 16.65 7.04
N GLY A 131 -9.07 17.61 6.36
CA GLY A 131 -8.86 17.84 4.94
C GLY A 131 -7.38 18.10 4.61
N VAL A 132 -6.72 18.95 5.40
CA VAL A 132 -5.28 19.22 5.27
C VAL A 132 -4.44 17.95 5.49
N ALA A 133 -4.76 17.15 6.49
CA ALA A 133 -4.04 15.90 6.75
C ALA A 133 -4.24 14.85 5.63
N VAL A 134 -5.41 14.83 4.99
CA VAL A 134 -5.70 13.97 3.82
C VAL A 134 -4.94 14.45 2.60
N ASP A 135 -4.88 15.77 2.36
CA ASP A 135 -4.08 16.33 1.25
C ASP A 135 -2.58 16.03 1.45
N ASP A 136 -2.05 16.22 2.66
CA ASP A 136 -0.66 15.84 3.02
C ASP A 136 -0.39 14.33 2.81
N LEU A 137 -1.36 13.47 3.16
CA LEU A 137 -1.27 12.04 2.88
C LEU A 137 -1.19 11.77 1.37
N VAL A 138 -2.05 12.39 0.57
CA VAL A 138 -2.09 12.21 -0.89
C VAL A 138 -0.78 12.66 -1.54
N ASP A 139 -0.24 13.81 -1.11
CA ASP A 139 1.05 14.31 -1.59
C ASP A 139 2.20 13.33 -1.28
N HIS A 140 2.24 12.78 -0.07
CA HIS A 140 3.20 11.73 0.29
C HIS A 140 3.03 10.46 -0.55
N ARG A 141 1.78 10.03 -0.84
CA ARG A 141 1.52 8.88 -1.72
C ARG A 141 2.05 9.12 -3.12
N HIS A 142 1.90 10.32 -3.67
CA HIS A 142 2.41 10.67 -5.00
C HIS A 142 3.95 10.74 -5.04
N SER A 143 4.56 11.37 -4.03
CA SER A 143 6.02 11.44 -3.91
C SER A 143 6.64 10.04 -3.84
N GLU A 144 6.08 9.15 -3.01
CA GLU A 144 6.55 7.77 -2.90
C GLU A 144 6.24 6.96 -4.18
N GLY A 145 5.08 7.17 -4.78
CA GLY A 145 4.71 6.57 -6.06
C GLY A 145 5.66 6.93 -7.19
N ALA A 146 6.17 8.16 -7.24
CA ALA A 146 7.18 8.57 -8.22
C ALA A 146 8.53 7.85 -8.03
N LYS A 147 8.90 7.51 -6.79
CA LYS A 147 10.09 6.69 -6.53
C LYS A 147 9.88 5.24 -6.97
N LEU A 148 8.70 4.67 -6.69
CA LEU A 148 8.32 3.32 -7.13
C LEU A 148 8.30 3.23 -8.66
N ASP A 149 7.74 4.22 -9.36
CA ASP A 149 7.76 4.29 -10.83
C ASP A 149 9.19 4.26 -11.37
N ARG A 150 10.09 5.08 -10.82
CA ARG A 150 11.51 5.08 -11.22
C ARG A 150 12.17 3.73 -11.00
N LEU A 151 11.99 3.14 -9.82
CA LEU A 151 12.55 1.84 -9.48
C LEU A 151 12.05 0.74 -10.44
N LEU A 152 10.74 0.71 -10.73
CA LEU A 152 10.16 -0.26 -11.67
C LEU A 152 10.73 -0.07 -13.08
N ARG A 153 10.91 1.16 -13.55
CA ARG A 153 11.52 1.45 -14.85
C ARG A 153 12.99 1.03 -14.94
N GLU A 154 13.76 1.25 -13.87
CA GLU A 154 15.14 0.75 -13.79
C GLU A 154 15.18 -0.78 -13.88
N ARG A 155 14.27 -1.49 -13.21
CA ARG A 155 14.18 -2.95 -13.32
C ARG A 155 13.73 -3.43 -14.69
N LEU A 156 12.78 -2.73 -15.34
CA LEU A 156 12.36 -3.05 -16.71
C LEU A 156 13.52 -2.92 -17.71
N ALA A 157 14.44 -1.98 -17.51
CA ALA A 157 15.65 -1.88 -18.34
C ALA A 157 16.58 -3.08 -18.13
N VAL A 158 16.75 -3.53 -16.88
CA VAL A 158 17.53 -4.75 -16.58
C VAL A 158 16.90 -5.98 -17.26
N LEU A 159 15.56 -6.08 -17.30
CA LEU A 159 14.89 -7.16 -18.01
C LEU A 159 15.19 -7.14 -19.52
N ASP A 160 15.12 -5.96 -20.16
CA ASP A 160 15.46 -5.81 -21.59
C ASP A 160 16.91 -6.24 -21.87
N GLU A 161 17.86 -5.73 -21.08
CA GLU A 161 19.29 -6.04 -21.23
C GLU A 161 19.56 -7.54 -21.07
N THR A 162 18.94 -8.17 -20.07
CA THR A 162 19.10 -9.60 -19.81
C THR A 162 18.45 -10.44 -20.91
N ALA A 163 17.27 -10.06 -21.40
CA ALA A 163 16.62 -10.73 -22.53
C ALA A 163 17.46 -10.63 -23.81
N ALA A 164 18.05 -9.47 -24.09
CA ALA A 164 18.95 -9.26 -25.21
C ALA A 164 20.23 -10.12 -25.09
N ALA A 165 20.81 -10.21 -23.90
CA ALA A 165 21.97 -11.07 -23.64
C ALA A 165 21.66 -12.56 -23.88
N ILE A 166 20.47 -13.02 -23.50
CA ILE A 166 20.01 -14.38 -23.79
C ILE A 166 19.88 -14.60 -25.30
N ARG A 167 19.28 -13.66 -26.03
CA ARG A 167 19.16 -13.72 -27.50
C ARG A 167 20.54 -13.79 -28.18
N ASP A 168 21.50 -12.98 -27.74
CA ASP A 168 22.88 -12.99 -28.28
C ASP A 168 23.61 -14.30 -27.98
N LEU A 169 23.46 -14.86 -26.78
CA LEU A 169 24.02 -16.19 -26.44
C LEU A 169 23.45 -17.29 -27.33
N ILE A 170 22.14 -17.30 -27.56
CA ILE A 170 21.47 -18.26 -28.44
C ILE A 170 21.95 -18.09 -29.87
N ALA A 171 22.08 -16.86 -30.36
CA ALA A 171 22.56 -16.60 -31.71
C ALA A 171 24.01 -17.07 -31.92
N ARG A 172 24.90 -16.85 -30.94
CA ARG A 172 26.33 -17.21 -31.05
C ARG A 172 26.61 -18.68 -30.83
N GLN A 173 25.90 -19.32 -29.91
CA GLN A 173 26.19 -20.69 -29.47
C GLN A 173 25.15 -21.70 -29.96
N GLY A 174 24.04 -21.24 -30.53
CA GLY A 174 22.94 -22.09 -31.00
C GLY A 174 23.38 -23.05 -32.11
N ASP A 175 24.18 -22.57 -33.07
CA ASP A 175 24.66 -23.42 -34.16
C ASP A 175 25.70 -24.45 -33.66
N THR A 176 26.63 -24.04 -32.79
CA THR A 176 27.57 -24.99 -32.16
C THR A 176 26.85 -26.05 -31.33
N LEU A 177 25.81 -25.64 -30.59
CA LEU A 177 24.98 -26.57 -29.84
C LEU A 177 24.23 -27.52 -30.80
N ARG A 178 23.66 -26.99 -31.88
CA ARG A 178 22.95 -27.76 -32.91
C ARG A 178 23.87 -28.79 -33.56
N GLU A 179 25.08 -28.40 -33.97
CA GLU A 179 26.09 -29.31 -34.55
C GLU A 179 26.47 -30.43 -33.56
N ARG A 180 26.73 -30.08 -32.30
CA ARG A 180 27.05 -31.06 -31.25
C ARG A 180 25.90 -32.04 -31.00
N LEU A 181 24.66 -31.56 -31.01
CA LEU A 181 23.47 -32.39 -30.86
C LEU A 181 23.28 -33.29 -32.08
N GLN A 182 23.44 -32.78 -33.30
CA GLN A 182 23.39 -33.55 -34.54
C GLN A 182 24.44 -34.66 -34.57
N GLY A 183 25.69 -34.38 -34.16
CA GLY A 183 26.74 -35.39 -34.05
C GLY A 183 26.38 -36.52 -33.08
N ARG A 184 25.85 -36.18 -31.90
CA ARG A 184 25.38 -37.17 -30.91
C ARG A 184 24.21 -38.01 -31.43
N VAL A 185 23.25 -37.35 -32.09
CA VAL A 185 22.12 -38.02 -32.74
C VAL A 185 22.61 -39.01 -33.79
N HIS A 186 23.56 -38.62 -34.64
CA HIS A 186 24.08 -39.47 -35.70
C HIS A 186 24.76 -40.74 -35.16
N GLU A 187 25.51 -40.61 -34.05
CA GLU A 187 26.10 -41.79 -33.39
C GLU A 187 25.05 -42.72 -32.78
N LEU A 188 24.01 -42.16 -32.14
CA LEU A 188 22.93 -42.94 -31.54
C LEU A 188 22.01 -43.59 -32.57
N ALA A 189 21.80 -42.94 -33.72
CA ALA A 189 20.99 -43.45 -34.84
C ALA A 189 21.52 -44.77 -35.41
N LYS A 190 22.81 -45.09 -35.20
CA LYS A 190 23.39 -46.38 -35.60
C LYS A 190 22.92 -47.56 -34.74
N GLN A 191 22.33 -47.28 -33.57
CA GLN A 191 22.01 -48.28 -32.53
C GLN A 191 20.51 -48.38 -32.24
N VAL A 192 19.67 -47.50 -32.80
CA VAL A 192 18.25 -47.36 -32.46
C VAL A 192 17.40 -47.27 -33.72
N ASP A 193 16.14 -47.70 -33.62
CA ASP A 193 15.13 -47.48 -34.65
C ASP A 193 15.03 -45.99 -35.04
N ARG A 194 15.11 -45.73 -36.34
CA ARG A 194 15.22 -44.38 -36.91
C ARG A 194 13.94 -43.56 -36.74
N GLU A 195 12.79 -44.19 -36.88
CA GLU A 195 11.49 -43.52 -36.81
C GLU A 195 11.20 -43.05 -35.38
N ARG A 196 11.56 -43.88 -34.39
CA ARG A 196 11.48 -43.51 -32.97
C ARG A 196 12.46 -42.42 -32.58
N LEU A 197 13.68 -42.45 -33.13
CA LEU A 197 14.68 -41.40 -32.88
C LEU A 197 14.25 -40.05 -33.47
N GLU A 198 13.71 -40.03 -34.69
CA GLU A 198 13.22 -38.80 -35.33
C GLU A 198 12.07 -38.16 -34.54
N GLN A 199 11.14 -38.96 -34.01
CA GLN A 199 10.06 -38.47 -33.12
C GLN A 199 10.60 -37.83 -31.83
N GLU A 200 11.54 -38.47 -31.14
CA GLU A 200 12.12 -37.94 -29.90
C GLU A 200 12.91 -36.65 -30.14
N ILE A 201 13.63 -36.55 -31.26
CA ILE A 201 14.36 -35.33 -31.64
C ILE A 201 13.39 -34.17 -31.91
N ALA A 202 12.31 -34.42 -32.64
CA ALA A 202 11.29 -33.39 -32.89
C ALA A 202 10.69 -32.88 -31.56
N LEU A 203 10.40 -33.79 -30.63
CA LEU A 203 9.84 -33.47 -29.32
C LEU A 203 10.83 -32.70 -28.43
N LEU A 204 12.13 -33.03 -28.48
CA LEU A 204 13.18 -32.30 -27.77
C LEU A 204 13.47 -30.93 -28.40
N ALA A 205 13.44 -30.82 -29.73
CA ALA A 205 13.62 -29.54 -30.42
C ALA A 205 12.49 -28.56 -30.08
N GLN A 206 11.24 -29.04 -30.05
CA GLN A 206 10.09 -28.23 -29.63
C GLN A 206 10.19 -27.79 -28.16
N LYS A 207 10.76 -28.63 -27.29
CA LYS A 207 11.01 -28.28 -25.88
C LYS A 207 12.17 -27.33 -25.68
N ALA A 208 13.10 -27.24 -26.63
CA ALA A 208 14.30 -26.42 -26.54
C ALA A 208 14.14 -25.02 -27.17
N ASP A 209 13.05 -24.80 -27.92
CA ASP A 209 12.75 -23.50 -28.49
C ASP A 209 12.23 -22.55 -27.40
N VAL A 210 12.97 -21.47 -27.22
CA VAL A 210 12.74 -20.41 -26.24
C VAL A 210 12.43 -19.05 -26.86
N ALA A 211 12.35 -18.99 -28.20
CA ALA A 211 12.10 -17.73 -28.90
C ALA A 211 10.71 -17.15 -28.53
N GLU A 212 9.71 -18.03 -28.39
CA GLU A 212 8.36 -17.65 -28.01
C GLU A 212 8.31 -17.02 -26.60
N GLU A 213 9.00 -17.60 -25.62
CA GLU A 213 9.08 -17.07 -24.26
C GLU A 213 9.73 -15.68 -24.22
N LEU A 214 10.78 -15.47 -25.03
CA LEU A 214 11.44 -14.16 -25.12
C LEU A 214 10.52 -13.11 -25.79
N ASP A 215 9.79 -13.49 -26.83
CA ASP A 215 8.84 -12.59 -27.49
C ASP A 215 7.65 -12.25 -26.58
N ARG A 216 7.14 -13.23 -25.81
CA ARG A 216 6.11 -13.01 -24.79
C ARG A 216 6.62 -12.10 -23.67
N LEU A 217 7.86 -12.29 -23.22
CA LEU A 217 8.50 -11.43 -22.23
C LEU A 217 8.53 -9.98 -22.71
N ASP A 218 8.94 -9.73 -23.96
CA ASP A 218 8.95 -8.38 -24.55
C ASP A 218 7.55 -7.74 -24.58
N ILE A 219 6.52 -8.52 -24.94
CA ILE A 219 5.12 -8.05 -24.93
C ILE A 219 4.70 -7.63 -23.51
N HIS A 220 4.98 -8.44 -22.50
CA HIS A 220 4.61 -8.16 -21.11
C HIS A 220 5.40 -6.99 -20.52
N VAL A 221 6.69 -6.86 -20.86
CA VAL A 221 7.51 -5.70 -20.50
C VAL A 221 6.93 -4.41 -21.11
N ALA A 222 6.59 -4.43 -22.39
CA ALA A 222 5.97 -3.28 -23.07
C ALA A 222 4.59 -2.94 -22.48
N GLU A 223 3.81 -3.93 -22.06
CA GLU A 223 2.53 -3.71 -21.39
C GLU A 223 2.69 -3.13 -19.97
N THR A 224 3.77 -3.50 -19.27
CA THR A 224 4.10 -2.95 -17.96
C THR A 224 4.44 -1.47 -18.08
N ARG A 225 5.27 -1.08 -19.06
CA ARG A 225 5.56 0.32 -19.38
C ARG A 225 4.29 1.12 -19.67
N ARG A 226 3.43 0.61 -20.54
CA ARG A 226 2.13 1.23 -20.87
C ARG A 226 1.22 1.39 -19.65
N SER A 227 1.26 0.45 -18.70
CA SER A 227 0.46 0.52 -17.48
C SER A 227 0.96 1.62 -16.55
N LEU A 228 2.29 1.77 -16.41
CA LEU A 228 2.92 2.83 -15.61
C LEU A 228 2.67 4.23 -16.19
N ASP A 229 2.59 4.36 -17.51
CA ASP A 229 2.30 5.63 -18.20
C ASP A 229 0.82 6.02 -18.12
N SER A 230 -0.06 5.13 -17.65
CA SER A 230 -1.49 5.40 -17.56
C SER A 230 -1.85 6.29 -16.36
N ASN A 231 -2.96 7.03 -16.48
CA ASN A 231 -3.55 7.79 -15.36
C ASN A 231 -4.57 6.99 -14.55
N ALA A 232 -4.73 5.69 -14.83
CA ALA A 232 -5.60 4.80 -14.11
C ALA A 232 -4.82 4.05 -13.01
N PRO A 233 -5.50 3.62 -11.92
CA PRO A 233 -4.91 2.72 -10.93
C PRO A 233 -4.33 1.48 -11.62
N CYS A 234 -3.04 1.22 -11.42
CA CYS A 234 -2.29 0.22 -12.19
C CYS A 234 -1.81 -0.97 -11.35
N GLY A 235 -1.87 -0.90 -10.02
CA GLY A 235 -1.29 -1.91 -9.13
C GLY A 235 -1.77 -3.35 -9.39
N ARG A 236 -3.07 -3.56 -9.61
CA ARG A 236 -3.62 -4.90 -9.94
C ARG A 236 -3.14 -5.43 -11.28
N ARG A 237 -3.01 -4.54 -12.27
CA ARG A 237 -2.52 -4.91 -13.61
C ARG A 237 -1.04 -5.23 -13.56
N LEU A 238 -0.26 -4.46 -12.80
CA LEU A 238 1.15 -4.72 -12.57
C LEU A 238 1.36 -6.08 -11.88
N ASP A 239 0.59 -6.42 -10.84
CA ASP A 239 0.69 -7.73 -10.18
C ASP A 239 0.43 -8.90 -11.16
N PHE A 240 -0.60 -8.78 -12.01
CA PHE A 240 -0.86 -9.75 -13.06
C PHE A 240 0.31 -9.86 -14.06
N LEU A 241 0.84 -8.73 -14.54
CA LEU A 241 1.97 -8.72 -15.48
C LEU A 241 3.24 -9.31 -14.87
N MET A 242 3.49 -9.10 -13.57
CA MET A 242 4.62 -9.72 -12.88
C MET A 242 4.46 -11.24 -12.79
N GLN A 243 3.23 -11.75 -12.62
CA GLN A 243 2.96 -13.19 -12.66
C GLN A 243 3.22 -13.78 -14.06
N GLU A 244 2.77 -13.10 -15.12
CA GLU A 244 3.01 -13.53 -16.50
C GLU A 244 4.51 -13.50 -16.83
N LEU A 245 5.22 -12.41 -16.50
CA LEU A 245 6.68 -12.32 -16.67
C LEU A 245 7.41 -13.46 -15.93
N ASN A 246 6.99 -13.76 -14.70
CA ASN A 246 7.57 -14.86 -13.92
C ASN A 246 7.33 -16.22 -14.59
N ARG A 247 6.14 -16.43 -15.18
CA ARG A 247 5.84 -17.65 -15.97
C ARG A 247 6.76 -17.79 -17.17
N GLU A 248 6.97 -16.72 -17.92
CA GLU A 248 7.86 -16.74 -19.09
C GLU A 248 9.32 -16.98 -18.66
N ALA A 249 9.80 -16.31 -17.62
CA ALA A 249 11.16 -16.52 -17.10
C ALA A 249 11.38 -17.94 -16.54
N ASN A 250 10.37 -18.54 -15.89
CA ASN A 250 10.40 -19.94 -15.46
C ASN A 250 10.53 -20.91 -16.64
N THR A 251 9.72 -20.69 -17.66
CA THR A 251 9.69 -21.54 -18.86
C THR A 251 11.02 -21.42 -19.61
N LEU A 252 11.54 -20.21 -19.75
CA LEU A 252 12.86 -19.93 -20.33
C LEU A 252 13.98 -20.66 -19.58
N ALA A 253 13.98 -20.60 -18.25
CA ALA A 253 14.97 -21.30 -17.42
C ALA A 253 14.89 -22.83 -17.55
N ALA A 254 13.67 -23.37 -17.65
CA ALA A 254 13.45 -24.82 -17.75
C ALA A 254 13.74 -25.38 -19.16
N LYS A 255 13.50 -24.60 -20.21
CA LYS A 255 13.72 -24.98 -21.61
C LYS A 255 15.14 -24.74 -22.10
N SER A 256 15.86 -23.78 -21.52
CA SER A 256 17.19 -23.39 -21.99
C SER A 256 18.20 -24.53 -21.92
N LEU A 257 18.71 -24.94 -23.09
CA LEU A 257 19.77 -25.94 -23.21
C LEU A 257 21.18 -25.38 -22.96
N LEU A 258 21.33 -24.06 -23.00
CA LEU A 258 22.59 -23.38 -22.71
C LEU A 258 22.62 -23.02 -21.22
N PRO A 259 23.60 -23.53 -20.43
CA PRO A 259 23.66 -23.26 -19.00
C PRO A 259 23.72 -21.76 -18.66
N GLN A 260 24.44 -20.97 -19.46
CA GLN A 260 24.56 -19.52 -19.28
C GLN A 260 23.21 -18.81 -19.46
N ALA A 261 22.43 -19.19 -20.48
CA ALA A 261 21.09 -18.63 -20.67
C ALA A 261 20.11 -19.08 -19.58
N ALA A 262 20.23 -20.30 -19.07
CA ALA A 262 19.44 -20.76 -17.92
C ALA A 262 19.74 -19.95 -16.65
N HIS A 263 21.01 -19.61 -16.40
CA HIS A 263 21.39 -18.74 -15.29
C HIS A 263 20.81 -17.32 -15.43
N LEU A 264 20.93 -16.70 -16.60
CA LEU A 264 20.33 -15.38 -16.84
C LEU A 264 18.80 -15.41 -16.69
N ALA A 265 18.14 -16.51 -17.08
CA ALA A 265 16.71 -16.68 -16.87
C ALA A 265 16.32 -16.78 -15.37
N VAL A 266 17.20 -17.36 -14.54
CA VAL A 266 17.03 -17.33 -13.09
C VAL A 266 17.22 -15.91 -12.54
N ASP A 267 18.19 -15.15 -13.05
CA ASP A 267 18.40 -13.76 -12.65
C ASP A 267 17.18 -12.88 -13.01
N LEU A 268 16.57 -13.09 -14.19
CA LEU A 268 15.30 -12.47 -14.57
C LEU A 268 14.22 -12.72 -13.52
N LYS A 269 14.06 -13.96 -13.06
CA LYS A 269 13.06 -14.30 -12.03
C LYS A 269 13.26 -13.52 -10.73
N VAL A 270 14.51 -13.35 -10.30
CA VAL A 270 14.83 -12.58 -9.09
C VAL A 270 14.42 -11.13 -9.26
N VAL A 271 14.75 -10.51 -10.40
CA VAL A 271 14.36 -9.14 -10.71
C VAL A 271 12.84 -9.00 -10.77
N ILE A 272 12.13 -9.95 -11.39
CA ILE A 272 10.67 -9.93 -11.50
C ILE A 272 10.00 -10.06 -10.11
N GLU A 273 10.51 -10.90 -9.22
CA GLU A 273 9.93 -11.02 -7.87
C GLU A 273 10.14 -9.72 -7.07
N GLN A 274 11.32 -9.10 -7.15
CA GLN A 274 11.56 -7.79 -6.56
C GLN A 274 10.57 -6.75 -7.10
N MET A 275 10.32 -6.74 -8.40
CA MET A 275 9.32 -5.85 -9.00
C MET A 275 7.91 -6.15 -8.49
N ARG A 276 7.55 -7.43 -8.30
CA ARG A 276 6.24 -7.85 -7.78
C ARG A 276 5.97 -7.32 -6.37
N GLU A 277 6.97 -7.39 -5.49
CA GLU A 277 6.87 -6.82 -4.13
C GLU A 277 6.57 -5.32 -4.17
N GLN A 278 7.19 -4.59 -5.10
CA GLN A 278 6.96 -3.15 -5.25
C GLN A 278 5.62 -2.84 -5.91
N ALA A 279 5.24 -3.61 -6.94
CA ALA A 279 3.95 -3.48 -7.63
C ALA A 279 2.77 -3.65 -6.69
N GLN A 280 2.89 -4.50 -5.66
CA GLN A 280 1.86 -4.67 -4.65
C GLN A 280 1.60 -3.40 -3.84
N ASN A 281 2.57 -2.48 -3.73
CA ASN A 281 2.42 -1.20 -3.03
C ASN A 281 1.97 -0.05 -3.94
N VAL A 282 1.79 -0.30 -5.23
CA VAL A 282 1.29 0.69 -6.21
C VAL A 282 -0.24 0.66 -6.26
N GLU A 283 -0.85 1.85 -6.30
CA GLU A 283 -2.29 2.04 -6.54
C GLU A 283 -2.67 1.86 -8.02
#